data_AF-A0A0B1RZV1-F1
#
_entry.id   AF-A0A0B1RZV1-F1
#
_cell.length_a   1.000
_cell.length_b   1.000
_cell.length_c   1.000
_cell.angle_alpha   90.00
_cell.angle_beta   90.00
_cell.angle_gamma   90.00
#
_symmetry.space_group_name_H-M   'P 1'
#
loop_
_entity.id
_entity.type
_entity.pdbx_description
1 polymer ?
#
loop_
_entity_poly.entity_id
_entity_poly.type
_entity_poly.pdbx_seq_one_letter_code
_entity_poly.pdbx_strand_id
1 'polypeptide(L)' 'MATLSQRNENIGAAGDAVECKKPKIEERLVVRFVKLNPDAQTPAYGSAAAAGADLHSAEDCVVPAH' A
#
# COMPACT_ATOMS: atom_id res chain seq x y z
N MET A 1 -32.85 7.85 9.33
CA MET A 1 -31.96 6.69 9.10
C MET A 1 -31.06 7.04 7.93
N ALA A 2 -29.78 7.31 8.16
CA ALA A 2 -28.85 7.72 7.10
C ALA A 2 -27.92 6.54 6.76
N THR A 3 -28.01 6.05 5.54
CA THR A 3 -27.14 5.00 4.99
C THR A 3 -25.84 5.66 4.47
N LEU A 4 -24.73 5.44 5.18
CA LEU A 4 -23.41 5.88 4.73
C LEU A 4 -22.87 4.89 3.69
N SER A 5 -22.97 5.30 2.42
CA SER A 5 -22.34 4.63 1.27
C SER A 5 -20.82 4.68 1.43
N GLN A 6 -20.21 3.52 1.68
CA GLN A 6 -18.75 3.35 1.64
C GLN A 6 -18.31 3.35 0.18
N ARG A 7 -17.69 4.45 -0.25
CA ARG A 7 -17.01 4.52 -1.55
C ARG A 7 -15.68 3.77 -1.44
N ASN A 8 -15.66 2.56 -2.01
CA ASN A 8 -14.42 1.83 -2.26
C ASN A 8 -13.68 2.48 -3.43
N GLU A 9 -12.70 3.33 -3.11
CA GLU A 9 -11.76 3.90 -4.09
C GLU A 9 -10.68 2.85 -4.41
N ASN A 10 -11.08 1.78 -5.11
CA ASN A 10 -10.17 0.75 -5.60
C ASN A 10 -9.63 1.21 -6.97
N ILE A 11 -8.60 2.07 -6.96
CA ILE A 11 -7.98 2.58 -8.20
C ILE A 11 -7.13 1.45 -8.80
N GLY A 12 -7.63 0.86 -9.89
CA GLY A 12 -6.87 -0.04 -10.75
C GLY A 12 -5.91 0.73 -11.65
N ALA A 13 -4.72 0.19 -11.87
CA ALA A 13 -3.85 0.54 -12.98
C ALA A 13 -3.35 -0.74 -13.66
N ALA A 14 -3.51 -0.78 -14.98
CA ALA A 14 -3.30 -1.93 -15.86
C ALA A 14 -1.86 -2.00 -16.41
N GLY A 15 -1.42 -3.22 -16.76
CA GLY A 15 -0.40 -3.48 -17.78
C GLY A 15 0.99 -3.89 -17.29
N ASP A 16 1.32 -5.18 -17.29
CA ASP A 16 2.15 -5.86 -18.32
C ASP A 16 2.45 -7.30 -17.86
N ALA A 17 2.42 -8.27 -18.78
CA ALA A 17 2.38 -9.69 -18.46
C ALA A 17 3.78 -10.30 -18.35
N VAL A 18 4.26 -10.52 -17.13
CA VAL A 18 5.37 -11.45 -16.86
C VAL A 18 4.80 -12.70 -16.19
N GLU A 19 4.89 -13.82 -16.89
CA GLU A 19 4.39 -15.11 -16.42
C GLU A 19 5.34 -15.70 -15.35
N CYS A 20 5.07 -15.38 -14.09
CA CYS A 20 5.70 -16.04 -12.94
C CYS A 20 4.81 -17.19 -12.45
N LYS A 21 5.42 -18.38 -12.26
CA LYS A 21 4.74 -19.61 -11.81
C LYS A 21 3.81 -19.32 -10.63
N LYS A 22 2.50 -19.56 -10.83
CA LYS A 22 1.42 -19.24 -9.88
C LYS A 22 1.61 -20.03 -8.57
N PRO A 23 1.96 -19.39 -7.43
CA PRO A 23 1.80 -20.03 -6.14
C PRO A 23 0.31 -20.09 -5.82
N LYS A 24 -0.12 -21.19 -5.18
CA LYS A 24 -1.48 -21.34 -4.65
C LYS A 24 -1.80 -20.10 -3.82
N ILE A 25 -2.87 -19.41 -4.20
CA ILE A 25 -3.40 -18.23 -3.52
C ILE A 25 -4.00 -18.73 -2.20
N GLU A 26 -3.16 -18.93 -1.21
CA GLU A 26 -3.59 -18.84 0.19
C GLU A 26 -3.88 -17.35 0.43
N GLU A 27 -5.07 -17.07 0.98
CA GLU A 27 -5.66 -15.74 1.06
C GLU A 27 -4.62 -14.67 1.45
N ARG A 28 -4.39 -13.71 0.54
CA ARG A 28 -3.52 -12.56 0.82
C ARG A 28 -4.08 -11.85 2.06
N LEU A 29 -3.39 -11.99 3.19
CA LEU A 29 -3.78 -11.34 4.44
C LEU A 29 -3.84 -9.83 4.23
N VAL A 30 -5.02 -9.25 4.43
CA VAL A 30 -5.26 -7.83 4.20
C VAL A 30 -4.75 -7.03 5.41
N VAL A 31 -3.71 -6.24 5.21
CA VAL A 31 -3.22 -5.28 6.21
C VAL A 31 -4.05 -4.00 6.11
N ARG A 32 -4.62 -3.57 7.24
CA ARG A 32 -5.42 -2.34 7.34
C ARG A 32 -4.60 -1.26 8.03
N PHE A 33 -4.55 -0.07 7.42
CA PHE A 33 -3.88 1.10 7.97
C PHE A 33 -4.79 2.33 7.84
N VAL A 34 -4.54 3.34 8.66
CA VAL A 34 -5.29 4.60 8.68
C VAL A 34 -4.30 5.75 8.66
N LYS A 35 -4.60 6.80 7.87
CA LYS A 35 -3.82 8.04 7.88
C LYS A 35 -4.16 8.82 9.15
N LEU A 36 -3.17 9.01 10.02
CA LEU A 36 -3.32 9.80 11.25
C LEU A 36 -3.19 11.30 10.96
N ASN A 37 -2.29 11.65 10.03
CA ASN A 37 -1.96 13.03 9.67
C ASN A 37 -2.23 13.26 8.17
N PRO A 38 -2.49 14.51 7.74
CA PRO A 38 -2.70 14.84 6.33
C PRO A 38 -1.44 14.57 5.47
N ASP A 39 -0.26 14.71 6.06
CA ASP A 39 1.03 14.49 5.38
C ASP A 39 1.40 13.00 5.28
N ALA A 40 0.63 12.12 5.93
CA ALA A 40 0.88 10.68 5.89
C ALA A 40 0.56 10.09 4.50
N GLN A 41 1.54 9.40 3.92
CA GLN A 41 1.38 8.68 2.66
C GLN A 41 1.08 7.20 2.87
N THR A 42 0.32 6.63 1.93
CA THR A 42 -0.04 5.20 1.98
C THR A 42 1.17 4.33 1.66
N PRO A 43 1.43 3.24 2.41
CA PRO A 43 2.49 2.29 2.07
C PRO A 43 2.28 1.73 0.66
N ALA A 44 3.37 1.64 -0.11
CA ALA A 44 3.32 1.18 -1.50
C ALA A 44 4.18 -0.08 -1.68
N TYR A 45 3.77 -1.01 -2.54
CA TYR A 45 4.62 -2.14 -2.90
C TYR A 45 5.24 -1.87 -4.27
N GLY A 46 6.57 -1.80 -4.34
CA GLY A 46 7.28 -1.59 -5.61
C GLY A 46 7.11 -2.73 -6.64
N SER A 47 6.72 -3.93 -6.21
CA SER A 47 6.41 -5.05 -7.11
C SER A 47 5.50 -6.09 -6.45
N ALA A 48 4.90 -6.97 -7.25
CA ALA A 48 4.05 -8.05 -6.76
C ALA A 48 4.77 -9.09 -5.88
N ALA A 49 6.09 -9.20 -6.05
CA ALA A 49 6.97 -10.09 -5.30
C ALA A 49 7.82 -9.35 -4.26
N ALA A 50 7.57 -8.05 -4.03
CA ALA A 50 8.24 -7.31 -2.98
C ALA A 50 7.91 -7.92 -1.61
N ALA A 51 8.94 -8.15 -0.80
CA ALA A 51 8.78 -8.73 0.53
C ALA A 51 8.12 -7.77 1.53
N GLY A 52 8.16 -6.46 1.27
CA GLY A 52 7.64 -5.42 2.16
C GLY A 52 7.06 -4.24 1.39
N ALA A 53 6.31 -3.41 2.12
CA ALA A 53 5.80 -2.14 1.62
C ALA A 53 6.79 -1.02 1.95
N ASP A 54 6.97 -0.12 1.00
CA ASP A 54 7.75 1.09 1.13
C ASP A 54 7.00 2.09 2.03
N LEU A 55 7.71 2.60 3.04
CA LEU A 55 7.21 3.59 3.98
C LEU A 55 7.79 4.96 3.64
N HIS A 56 6.98 5.99 3.78
CA HIS A 56 7.35 7.37 3.48
C HIS A 56 7.43 8.17 4.79
N SER A 57 8.45 9.02 4.90
CA SER A 57 8.51 9.99 6.01
C SER A 57 7.38 11.01 5.83
N ALA A 58 6.65 11.29 6.91
CA ALA A 58 5.62 12.33 6.92
C ALA A 58 6.20 13.74 7.17
N GLU A 59 7.45 13.79 7.63
CA GLU A 59 8.14 15.02 8.02
C GLU A 59 9.60 15.01 7.55
N ASP A 60 10.18 16.19 7.45
CA ASP A 60 11.60 16.35 7.13
C ASP A 60 12.44 16.01 8.36
N CYS A 61 13.39 15.08 8.18
CA CYS A 61 14.29 14.65 9.23
C CYS A 61 15.75 14.94 8.86
N VAL A 62 16.54 15.41 9.83
CA VAL A 62 17.99 15.60 9.70
C VAL A 62 18.68 14.52 10.51
N VAL A 63 19.48 13.68 9.84
CA VAL A 63 20.30 12.65 10.50
C VAL A 63 21.72 13.21 10.70
N PRO A 64 22.17 13.46 11.94
CA PRO A 64 23.52 13.93 12.21
C PRO A 64 24.58 12.89 11.80
N ALA A 65 25.74 13.38 11.38
CA ALA A 65 26.90 12.51 11.14
C ALA A 65 27.48 12.01 12.46
N HIS A 66 27.82 10.72 12.52
CA HIS A 66 28.52 10.07 13.62
C HIS A 66 29.99 9.84 13.28
#